data_AF-V6HC87-F1
#
_entry.id   AF-V6HC87-F1
#
_cell.length_a   1.000
_cell.length_b   1.000
_cell.length_c   1.000
_cell.angle_alpha   90.00
_cell.angle_beta   90.00
_cell.angle_gamma   90.00
#
_symmetry.space_group_name_H-M   'P 1'
#
loop_
_entity.id
_entity.type
_entity.pdbx_description
1 polymer ?
#
loop_
_entity_poly.entity_id
_entity_poly.type
_entity_poly.pdbx_seq_one_letter_code
_entity_poly.pdbx_strand_id
1 'polypeptide(L)' 'MKCLYWDGNGFCIWQKRLEKGKFPWPESEESALDLSWREVSWLLKGIDFRKEHRLMDVSGLR' A
#
# COMPACT_ATOMS: atom_id res chain seq x y z
N MET A 1 0.33 -4.45 -9.60
CA MET A 1 0.98 -5.04 -8.43
C MET A 1 1.22 -6.51 -8.69
N LYS A 2 2.40 -7.02 -8.34
CA LYS A 2 2.72 -8.44 -8.35
C LYS A 2 3.24 -8.82 -6.97
N CYS A 3 2.82 -9.96 -6.44
CA CYS A 3 3.33 -10.54 -5.22
C CYS A 3 3.76 -11.98 -5.54
N LEU A 4 4.99 -12.31 -5.19
CA LEU A 4 5.55 -13.64 -5.30
C LEU A 4 5.67 -14.20 -3.88
N TYR A 5 5.11 -15.37 -3.63
CA TYR A 5 5.22 -16.02 -2.33
C TYR A 5 5.38 -17.54 -2.49
N TRP A 6 6.03 -18.17 -1.51
CA TRP A 6 6.12 -19.63 -1.41
C TRP A 6 4.90 -20.15 -0.66
N ASP A 7 4.20 -21.14 -1.22
CA ASP A 7 2.99 -21.71 -0.62
C ASP A 7 3.24 -23.01 0.18
N GLY A 8 4.48 -23.49 0.18
CA GLY A 8 4.89 -24.73 0.84
C GLY A 8 5.50 -25.75 -0.13
N ASN A 9 5.03 -25.81 -1.37
CA ASN A 9 5.53 -26.74 -2.39
C ASN A 9 5.89 -26.07 -3.73
N GLY A 10 5.55 -24.80 -3.89
CA GLY A 10 5.84 -24.04 -5.09
C GLY A 10 5.81 -22.53 -4.86
N PHE A 11 6.18 -21.81 -5.93
CA PHE A 11 6.03 -20.37 -5.98
C PHE A 11 4.68 -20.02 -6.60
N CYS A 12 3.90 -19.22 -5.88
CA CYS A 12 2.68 -18.61 -6.36
C CYS A 12 2.91 -17.14 -6.72
N ILE A 13 2.34 -16.71 -7.85
CA ILE A 13 2.31 -15.30 -8.25
C ILE A 13 0.88 -14.79 -8.18
N TRP A 14 0.66 -13.78 -7.37
CA TRP A 14 -0.55 -12.97 -7.42
C TRP A 14 -0.29 -11.71 -8.24
N GLN A 15 -1.19 -11.40 -9.16
CA GLN A 15 -1.11 -10.18 -9.97
C GLN A 15 -2.44 -9.44 -9.98
N LYS A 16 -2.39 -8.14 -9.68
CA LYS A 16 -3.53 -7.23 -9.78
C LYS A 16 -3.20 -6.00 -10.60
N ARG A 17 -4.15 -5.60 -11.44
CA ARG A 17 -4.14 -4.34 -12.20
C ARG A 17 -5.37 -3.53 -11.80
N LEU A 18 -5.19 -2.22 -11.62
CA LEU A 18 -6.31 -1.28 -11.49
C LEU A 18 -6.80 -0.92 -12.89
N GLU A 19 -8.10 -0.76 -13.05
CA GLU A 19 -8.70 -0.31 -14.32
C GLU A 19 -8.23 1.10 -14.68
N LYS A 20 -8.04 1.96 -13.68
CA LYS A 20 -7.52 3.32 -13.80
C LYS A 20 -6.52 3.62 -12.68
N GLY A 21 -5.56 4.49 -12.96
CA GLY A 21 -4.57 4.95 -11.98
C GLY A 21 -3.44 3.94 -11.70
N LYS A 22 -2.75 4.14 -10.57
CA LYS A 22 -1.62 3.33 -10.10
C LYS A 22 -1.82 3.00 -8.62
N PHE A 23 -1.21 1.92 -8.15
CA PHE A 23 -1.18 1.60 -6.72
C PHE A 23 -0.30 2.64 -6.01
N PRO A 24 -0.78 3.31 -4.94
CA PRO A 24 0.02 4.24 -4.15
C PRO A 24 0.93 3.48 -3.17
N TRP A 25 1.75 2.57 -3.69
CA TRP A 25 2.63 1.75 -2.87
C TRP A 25 3.72 2.62 -2.22
N PRO A 26 4.13 2.32 -0.98
CA PRO A 26 5.19 3.05 -0.31
C PRO A 26 6.51 3.06 -1.09
N GLU A 27 7.26 4.16 -0.97
CA GLU A 27 8.55 4.32 -1.65
C GLU A 27 9.70 3.63 -0.90
N SER A 28 9.61 3.52 0.44
CA SER A 28 10.63 2.87 1.27
C SER A 28 10.16 1.50 1.76
N GLU A 29 11.11 0.58 1.93
CA GLU A 29 10.86 -0.76 2.44
C GLU A 29 10.34 -0.72 3.87
N GLU A 30 10.94 0.11 4.73
CA GLU A 30 10.51 0.27 6.14
C GLU A 30 9.05 0.68 6.20
N SER A 31 8.68 1.68 5.39
CA SER A 31 7.30 2.15 5.35
C SER A 31 6.34 1.14 4.72
N ALA A 32 6.81 0.18 3.93
CA ALA A 32 5.99 -0.92 3.43
C ALA A 32 5.79 -2.01 4.49
N LEU A 33 6.80 -2.26 5.34
CA LEU A 33 6.73 -3.21 6.45
C LEU A 33 5.82 -2.72 7.59
N ASP A 34 5.73 -1.40 7.80
CA ASP A 34 4.88 -0.78 8.82
C ASP A 34 3.38 -0.75 8.48
N LEU A 35 2.98 -1.27 7.32
CA LEU A 35 1.58 -1.25 6.90
C LEU A 35 0.71 -2.24 7.68
N SER A 36 -0.39 -1.75 8.24
CA SER A 36 -1.46 -2.60 8.74
C SER A 36 -2.22 -3.28 7.58
N TRP A 37 -2.89 -4.40 7.87
CA TRP A 37 -3.72 -5.09 6.88
C TRP A 37 -4.80 -4.19 6.26
N ARG A 38 -5.37 -3.27 7.05
CA ARG A 38 -6.39 -2.32 6.57
C ARG A 38 -5.80 -1.36 5.54
N GLU A 39 -4.61 -0.84 5.81
CA GLU A 39 -3.90 0.07 4.90
C GLU A 39 -3.49 -0.65 3.62
N VAL A 40 -2.99 -1.88 3.71
CA VAL A 40 -2.73 -2.72 2.52
C VAL A 40 -4.01 -2.87 1.68
N SER A 41 -5.15 -3.16 2.30
CA SER A 41 -6.43 -3.28 1.59
C SER A 41 -6.81 -1.99 0.84
N TRP A 42 -6.57 -0.82 1.43
CA TRP A 42 -6.76 0.48 0.77
C TRP A 42 -5.81 0.69 -0.40
N LEU A 43 -4.52 0.40 -0.23
CA LEU A 43 -3.54 0.46 -1.32
C LEU A 43 -3.97 -0.42 -2.49
N LEU A 44 -4.42 -1.64 -2.21
CA LEU A 44 -4.88 -2.58 -3.22
C LEU A 44 -6.18 -2.12 -3.92
N LYS A 45 -6.95 -1.21 -3.32
CA LYS A 45 -8.09 -0.53 -3.98
C LYS A 45 -7.67 0.74 -4.74
N GLY A 46 -6.41 1.15 -4.65
CA GLY A 46 -5.88 2.37 -5.27
C GLY A 46 -6.08 3.63 -4.42
N ILE A 47 -6.39 3.49 -3.13
CA ILE A 47 -6.61 4.62 -2.21
C ILE A 47 -5.28 5.04 -1.59
N ASP A 48 -4.93 6.32 -1.73
CA ASP A 48 -3.72 6.93 -1.17
C ASP A 48 -4.03 7.59 0.17
N PHE A 49 -4.06 6.80 1.24
CA PHE A 49 -4.37 7.28 2.60
C PHE A 49 -3.26 8.14 3.21
N ARG A 50 -2.03 8.08 2.66
CA ARG A 50 -0.87 8.82 3.19
C ARG A 50 -0.88 10.28 2.78
N LYS A 51 -1.48 10.61 1.62
CA LYS A 51 -1.70 12.01 1.24
C LYS A 51 -2.69 12.73 2.16
N GLU A 52 -3.68 12.03 2.70
CA GLU A 52 -4.72 12.63 3.55
C GLU A 52 -4.21 13.01 4.95
N HIS A 53 -3.30 12.21 5.53
CA HIS A 53 -2.73 12.50 6.86
C HIS A 53 -1.73 13.66 6.88
N ARG A 54 -1.15 14.05 5.74
CA ARG A 54 -0.24 15.21 5.67
C ARG A 54 -0.96 16.55 5.90
N LEU A 55 -2.27 16.60 5.72
CA LEU A 55 -3.07 17.81 5.97
C LEU A 55 -3.51 17.96 7.44
N MET A 56 -3.42 16.91 8.26
CA MET A 56 -3.80 16.97 9.68
C MET A 56 -2.66 17.35 10.63
N ASP A 57 -1.42 17.44 10.14
CA ASP A 57 -0.25 17.83 10.94
C ASP A 57 0.03 19.35 10.93
N VAL A 58 -0.67 20.12 10.07
CA VAL A 58 -0.48 21.59 9.97
C VAL A 58 -1.44 22.41 10.84
N SER A 59 -2.29 21.78 11.65
CA SER A 59 -3.21 22.48 12.58
C SER A 59 -2.74 22.50 14.04
N GLY A 60 -1.49 22.11 14.32
CA GLY A 60 -0.93 22.02 15.68
C GLY A 60 0.11 23.08 16.06
N LEU A 61 0.44 24.01 15.17
CA LEU A 61 1.34 25.14 15.47
C LEU A 61 0.57 26.46 15.34
N ARG A 62 -0.20 26.79 16.37
CA ARG A 62 -0.69 28.13 16.63
C ARG A 62 -0.52 28.47 18.10
#